data_AF-A0A517VYP0-F1
#
_entry.id   AF-A0A517VYP0-F1
#
_cell.length_a   1.000
_cell.length_b   1.000
_cell.length_c   1.000
_cell.angle_alpha   90.00
_cell.angle_beta   90.00
_cell.angle_gamma   90.00
#
_symmetry.space_group_name_H-M   'P 1'
#
loop_
_entity.id
_entity.type
_entity.pdbx_description
1 polymer ?
#
loop_
_entity_poly.entity_id
_entity_poly.type
_entity_poly.pdbx_seq_one_letter_code
_entity_poly.pdbx_strand_id
1 'polypeptide(L)'
;MKHILPLSLLSILMFSIAQFSSLSANELKQPQNNVTDIIHPKIRSITKSEQISEVIAPEKITADQGFSYIARLSIPRAADRKSSSKCILLEDGMPLPHPHARHKLIREQGRGHYSHWTSNTLYFSTSDSSDPRTNGKKYELISTESYNQKQSSFNLTESQSEIRFPSISQRRPQPIKIVWKNQDSQTRVSPSWKRKGSPDLTSQETMLASILKPGMSSEEKSLAIWKFLVDWRYHHTPAESGDELHDPVKFLNVYGYGFCDDCATNFSVLANKAGLQSRVWGLGGHVVGETFYDGRWHMFDPDHQVFYRNQQGVIAGVEELSQHPELITKTPQDPIGSPSALIAQLYTSTGNNRVYKKRPQIKNTVVAPSLEPLDQVEFRYTNAEFIHQKGSAGVPKAPIVGNGTLKRTVRVVRNLKQTSPEHRQWHLKWPYVFLKGSLNLKLESPVPVPTVYVSHHLKSWEKLDGVMDKNNLHVSLDEWIQKQPTAVYECYFRLENPSKTDPANLIQQVNTEVIFQFAPRALAHMEKMNNTFQMKLTSDQVLPRANKQAGIKVQLVWNELE
;
A
#
# COMPACT_ATOMS: atom_id res chain seq x y z
N MET A 1 69.31 60.77 -26.35
CA MET A 1 68.99 59.96 -27.55
C MET A 1 67.77 59.13 -27.24
N LYS A 2 66.68 59.39 -28.01
CA LYS A 2 65.38 58.69 -28.09
C LYS A 2 64.79 58.19 -26.74
N HIS A 3 64.19 59.06 -25.93
CA HIS A 3 62.74 59.39 -25.87
C HIS A 3 61.89 58.19 -25.36
N ILE A 4 61.14 58.21 -24.25
CA ILE A 4 60.37 59.24 -23.51
C ILE A 4 60.03 58.71 -22.08
N LEU A 5 60.13 59.58 -21.07
CA LEU A 5 59.58 59.55 -19.69
C LEU A 5 58.07 59.96 -19.69
N PRO A 6 57.29 60.01 -18.59
CA PRO A 6 57.28 59.24 -17.32
C PRO A 6 55.85 58.88 -16.81
N LEU A 7 55.85 58.18 -15.66
CA LEU A 7 54.95 58.21 -14.49
C LEU A 7 53.43 58.46 -14.58
N SER A 8 52.74 57.50 -13.94
CA SER A 8 51.58 57.62 -13.02
C SER A 8 50.27 58.22 -13.51
N LEU A 9 49.18 57.44 -13.46
CA LEU A 9 47.88 57.89 -12.96
C LEU A 9 46.88 56.74 -12.74
N LEU A 10 46.08 56.92 -11.67
CA LEU A 10 44.79 56.29 -11.36
C LEU A 10 43.97 55.86 -12.60
N SER A 11 43.32 54.69 -12.52
CA SER A 11 42.14 54.32 -13.32
C SER A 11 41.26 53.40 -12.46
N ILE A 12 40.20 53.91 -11.83
CA ILE A 12 38.81 53.97 -12.32
C ILE A 12 38.37 52.64 -12.93
N LEU A 13 37.79 51.75 -12.10
CA LEU A 13 36.95 50.67 -12.58
C LEU A 13 35.59 51.26 -12.96
N MET A 14 35.30 51.32 -14.26
CA MET A 14 33.98 51.65 -14.78
C MET A 14 32.97 50.55 -14.42
N PHE A 15 31.93 50.91 -13.66
CA PHE A 15 30.66 50.20 -13.66
C PHE A 15 29.95 50.48 -14.98
N SER A 16 29.88 49.49 -15.87
CA SER A 16 28.97 49.51 -17.01
C SER A 16 27.56 49.24 -16.50
N ILE A 17 26.74 50.29 -16.48
CA ILE A 17 25.28 50.21 -16.35
C ILE A 17 24.75 49.71 -17.69
N ALA A 18 24.49 48.42 -17.79
CA ALA A 18 23.71 47.87 -18.89
C ALA A 18 22.22 48.10 -18.58
N GLN A 19 21.59 48.83 -19.49
CA GLN A 19 20.17 49.19 -19.48
C GLN A 19 19.29 47.93 -19.35
N PHE A 20 18.45 47.91 -18.31
CA PHE A 20 17.30 47.00 -18.24
C PHE A 20 16.32 47.39 -19.34
N SER A 21 16.39 46.68 -20.46
CA SER A 21 15.32 46.65 -21.44
C SER A 21 14.13 45.93 -20.80
N SER A 22 12.99 46.64 -20.78
CA SER A 22 11.69 46.13 -20.36
C SER A 22 11.29 44.96 -21.26
N LEU A 23 11.63 43.74 -20.84
CA LEU A 23 11.05 42.52 -21.38
C LEU A 23 9.59 42.49 -20.96
N SER A 24 8.72 42.65 -21.96
CA SER A 24 7.28 42.52 -21.88
C SER A 24 6.89 41.34 -21.01
N ALA A 25 5.92 41.58 -20.12
CA ALA A 25 5.18 40.55 -19.43
C ALA A 25 4.77 39.46 -20.44
N ASN A 26 5.47 38.32 -20.37
CA ASN A 26 5.03 37.12 -21.06
C ASN A 26 3.64 36.80 -20.49
N GLU A 27 2.66 36.86 -21.37
CA GLU A 27 1.28 36.51 -21.13
C GLU A 27 1.20 35.25 -20.27
N LEU A 28 0.75 35.44 -19.03
CA LEU A 28 0.10 34.39 -18.26
C LEU A 28 -1.02 33.85 -19.15
N LYS A 29 -0.75 32.75 -19.87
CA LYS A 29 -1.80 31.95 -20.47
C LYS A 29 -2.78 31.61 -19.36
N GLN A 30 -3.93 32.26 -19.38
CA GLN A 30 -5.10 31.82 -18.64
C GLN A 30 -5.26 30.32 -18.89
N PRO A 31 -5.62 29.51 -17.87
CA PRO A 31 -5.89 28.10 -18.10
C PRO A 31 -7.02 28.03 -19.13
N GLN A 32 -6.70 27.61 -20.35
CA GLN A 32 -7.70 27.22 -21.31
C GLN A 32 -8.58 26.20 -20.59
N ASN A 33 -9.90 26.42 -20.62
CA ASN A 33 -10.89 25.45 -20.18
C ASN A 33 -10.68 24.17 -20.99
N ASN A 34 -9.79 23.30 -20.53
CA ASN A 34 -9.60 21.97 -21.06
C ASN A 34 -10.89 21.23 -20.77
N VAL A 35 -11.73 21.08 -21.80
CA VAL A 35 -12.85 20.14 -21.79
C VAL A 35 -12.26 18.81 -21.35
N THR A 36 -12.55 18.45 -20.10
CA THR A 36 -12.07 17.19 -19.53
C THR A 36 -12.97 16.12 -20.12
N ASP A 37 -12.46 15.32 -21.06
CA ASP A 37 -13.25 14.23 -21.63
C ASP A 37 -13.53 13.21 -20.54
N ILE A 38 -14.77 13.23 -20.03
CA ILE A 38 -15.25 12.29 -19.03
C ILE A 38 -15.50 10.95 -19.72
N ILE A 39 -14.90 9.89 -19.21
CA ILE A 39 -15.14 8.53 -19.70
C ILE A 39 -16.19 7.87 -18.81
N HIS A 40 -17.16 7.24 -19.46
CA HIS A 40 -18.12 6.31 -18.85
C HIS A 40 -17.84 4.89 -19.36
N PRO A 41 -16.96 4.12 -18.69
CA PRO A 41 -16.53 2.83 -19.21
C PRO A 41 -17.66 1.81 -19.28
N LYS A 42 -17.66 0.98 -20.31
CA LYS A 42 -18.55 -0.20 -20.38
C LYS A 42 -18.15 -1.21 -19.30
N ILE A 43 -19.15 -1.83 -18.66
CA ILE A 43 -18.97 -2.83 -17.62
C ILE A 43 -19.51 -4.16 -18.12
N ARG A 44 -18.68 -5.19 -18.09
CA ARG A 44 -19.11 -6.59 -18.28
C ARG A 44 -19.37 -7.19 -16.91
N SER A 45 -20.43 -7.99 -16.80
CA SER A 45 -20.84 -8.65 -15.56
C SER A 45 -21.01 -10.13 -15.82
N ILE A 46 -20.42 -10.97 -14.97
CA ILE A 46 -20.58 -12.43 -15.01
C ILE A 46 -20.93 -12.88 -13.60
N THR A 47 -22.02 -13.61 -13.44
CA THR A 47 -22.36 -14.25 -12.18
C THR A 47 -21.46 -15.45 -11.97
N LYS A 48 -20.81 -15.50 -10.82
CA LYS A 48 -19.99 -16.62 -10.38
C LYS A 48 -20.48 -17.10 -9.01
N SER A 49 -20.18 -18.34 -8.70
CA SER A 49 -20.43 -18.92 -7.39
C SER A 49 -19.18 -19.65 -6.96
N GLU A 50 -18.80 -19.47 -5.70
CA GLU A 50 -17.63 -20.11 -5.11
C GLU A 50 -18.02 -20.74 -3.79
N GLN A 51 -17.52 -21.94 -3.54
CA GLN A 51 -17.68 -22.59 -2.25
C GLN A 51 -16.60 -22.05 -1.31
N ILE A 52 -17.04 -21.40 -0.24
CA ILE A 52 -16.18 -20.92 0.82
C ILE A 52 -16.30 -21.88 1.98
N SER A 53 -15.17 -22.44 2.41
CA SER A 53 -15.12 -23.34 3.55
C SER A 53 -14.32 -22.75 4.71
N GLU A 54 -14.69 -23.11 5.93
CA GLU A 54 -13.93 -22.80 7.13
C GLU A 54 -13.84 -24.05 8.00
N VAL A 55 -12.63 -24.56 8.20
CA VAL A 55 -12.37 -25.62 9.19
C VAL A 55 -12.41 -25.02 10.59
N ILE A 56 -13.23 -25.60 11.46
CA ILE A 56 -13.41 -25.13 12.83
C ILE A 56 -12.39 -25.84 13.72
N ALA A 57 -11.37 -25.11 14.13
CA ALA A 57 -10.33 -25.64 15.00
C ALA A 57 -10.88 -25.88 16.43
N PRO A 58 -10.49 -26.96 17.12
CA PRO A 58 -10.98 -27.29 18.47
C PRO A 58 -10.89 -26.15 19.49
N GLU A 59 -9.82 -25.35 19.43
CA GLU A 59 -9.60 -24.20 20.32
C GLU A 59 -10.60 -23.06 20.12
N LYS A 60 -11.34 -23.04 19.00
CA LYS A 60 -12.42 -22.07 18.74
C LYS A 60 -13.78 -22.57 19.22
N ILE A 61 -13.85 -23.75 19.82
CA ILE A 61 -15.07 -24.40 20.27
C ILE A 61 -15.11 -24.37 21.81
N THR A 62 -16.17 -23.79 22.35
CA THR A 62 -16.45 -23.77 23.79
C THR A 62 -17.72 -24.55 24.08
N ALA A 63 -17.76 -25.27 25.21
CA ALA A 63 -18.98 -25.93 25.66
C ALA A 63 -20.09 -24.90 25.95
N ASP A 64 -21.31 -25.24 25.58
CA ASP A 64 -22.54 -24.57 26.02
C ASP A 64 -23.28 -25.53 26.98
N GLN A 65 -24.60 -25.69 26.84
CA GLN A 65 -25.41 -26.53 27.71
C GLN A 65 -25.78 -27.85 27.01
N GLY A 66 -25.87 -28.94 27.77
CA GLY A 66 -26.26 -30.24 27.23
C GLY A 66 -25.31 -30.69 26.10
N PHE A 67 -25.87 -31.06 24.95
CA PHE A 67 -25.11 -31.49 23.77
C PHE A 67 -24.60 -30.33 22.89
N SER A 68 -24.84 -29.08 23.28
CA SER A 68 -24.52 -27.89 22.50
C SER A 68 -23.10 -27.40 22.75
N TYR A 69 -22.45 -27.01 21.65
CA TYR A 69 -21.16 -26.34 21.62
C TYR A 69 -21.25 -25.07 20.77
N ILE A 70 -20.46 -24.07 21.14
CA ILE A 70 -20.35 -22.80 20.43
C ILE A 70 -19.01 -22.73 19.74
N ALA A 71 -19.02 -22.62 18.42
CA ALA A 71 -17.85 -22.34 17.62
C ALA A 71 -17.78 -20.86 17.23
N ARG A 72 -16.59 -20.26 17.36
CA ARG A 72 -16.29 -18.93 16.83
C ARG A 72 -15.71 -19.04 15.43
N LEU A 73 -16.44 -18.47 14.48
CA LEU A 73 -16.07 -18.44 13.07
C LEU A 73 -15.24 -17.20 12.76
N SER A 74 -14.36 -17.36 11.79
CA SER A 74 -13.36 -16.41 11.33
C SER A 74 -13.79 -15.74 10.02
N ILE A 75 -14.63 -16.43 9.23
CA ILE A 75 -15.20 -15.89 8.00
C ILE A 75 -16.64 -15.45 8.28
N PRO A 76 -16.92 -14.13 8.32
CA PRO A 76 -18.26 -13.63 8.60
C PRO A 76 -19.22 -13.95 7.45
N ARG A 77 -20.39 -14.54 7.75
CA ARG A 77 -21.41 -14.91 6.74
C ARG A 77 -22.80 -14.43 7.13
N ALA A 78 -23.74 -14.44 6.19
CA ALA A 78 -25.15 -14.22 6.52
C ALA A 78 -25.69 -15.37 7.39
N ALA A 79 -26.33 -15.02 8.49
CA ALA A 79 -26.65 -15.91 9.59
C ALA A 79 -28.15 -15.83 9.97
N ASP A 80 -28.65 -16.90 10.57
CA ASP A 80 -30.07 -17.17 10.85
C ASP A 80 -30.76 -16.08 11.68
N ARG A 81 -29.99 -15.34 12.49
CA ARG A 81 -30.55 -14.26 13.32
C ARG A 81 -31.04 -13.04 12.52
N LYS A 82 -30.45 -12.77 11.36
CA LYS A 82 -30.76 -11.58 10.54
C LYS A 82 -31.21 -11.90 9.11
N SER A 83 -30.98 -13.12 8.63
CA SER A 83 -31.31 -13.61 7.29
C SER A 83 -31.35 -15.15 7.31
N SER A 84 -31.68 -15.82 6.20
CA SER A 84 -31.52 -17.27 6.09
C SER A 84 -30.06 -17.63 5.80
N SER A 85 -29.45 -18.50 6.61
CA SER A 85 -28.09 -18.95 6.32
C SER A 85 -28.03 -19.92 5.13
N LYS A 86 -26.99 -19.80 4.31
CA LYS A 86 -26.68 -20.76 3.23
C LYS A 86 -25.57 -21.75 3.64
N CYS A 87 -25.28 -21.84 4.94
CA CYS A 87 -24.16 -22.63 5.45
C CYS A 87 -24.54 -24.09 5.73
N ILE A 88 -23.64 -25.00 5.37
CA ILE A 88 -23.73 -26.43 5.66
C ILE A 88 -22.57 -26.78 6.58
N LEU A 89 -22.86 -27.40 7.73
CA LEU A 89 -21.84 -27.90 8.64
C LEU A 89 -21.51 -29.35 8.28
N LEU A 90 -20.24 -29.63 8.01
CA LEU A 90 -19.73 -30.96 7.73
C LEU A 90 -19.05 -31.53 8.98
N GLU A 91 -19.24 -32.82 9.23
CA GLU A 91 -18.48 -33.65 10.15
C GLU A 91 -17.76 -34.72 9.32
N ASP A 92 -16.44 -34.72 9.33
CA ASP A 92 -15.58 -35.58 8.49
C ASP A 92 -15.96 -35.57 7.00
N GLY A 93 -16.33 -34.39 6.51
CA GLY A 93 -16.76 -34.16 5.12
C GLY A 93 -18.22 -34.47 4.83
N MET A 94 -18.96 -35.03 5.79
CA MET A 94 -20.38 -35.38 5.64
C MET A 94 -21.29 -34.30 6.25
N PRO A 95 -22.33 -33.83 5.53
CA PRO A 95 -23.27 -32.85 6.08
C PRO A 95 -23.98 -33.34 7.34
N LEU A 96 -24.01 -32.49 8.37
CA LEU A 96 -24.87 -32.73 9.53
C LEU A 96 -26.34 -32.46 9.16
N PRO A 97 -27.27 -33.26 9.70
CA PRO A 97 -28.62 -33.41 9.14
C PRO A 97 -29.60 -32.27 9.47
N HIS A 98 -29.31 -31.43 10.46
CA HIS A 98 -30.33 -30.55 11.04
C HIS A 98 -29.87 -29.08 11.13
N PRO A 99 -29.79 -28.37 9.97
CA PRO A 99 -29.52 -26.93 9.93
C PRO A 99 -30.65 -26.09 10.54
N HIS A 100 -30.36 -24.82 10.83
CA HIS A 100 -31.33 -23.82 11.30
C HIS A 100 -32.09 -24.23 12.57
N ALA A 101 -31.49 -25.09 13.39
CA ALA A 101 -32.11 -25.63 14.59
C ALA A 101 -32.30 -24.56 15.68
N ARG A 102 -33.41 -24.61 16.41
CA ARG A 102 -33.54 -23.82 17.65
C ARG A 102 -32.49 -24.29 18.65
N HIS A 103 -31.81 -23.37 19.35
CA HIS A 103 -30.76 -23.72 20.31
C HIS A 103 -31.23 -24.74 21.37
N LYS A 104 -32.51 -24.73 21.75
CA LYS A 104 -33.12 -25.73 22.64
C LYS A 104 -32.93 -27.16 22.11
N LEU A 105 -33.17 -27.40 20.82
CA LEU A 105 -33.02 -28.73 20.20
C LEU A 105 -31.55 -29.16 20.15
N ILE A 106 -30.64 -28.21 19.88
CA ILE A 106 -29.19 -28.47 19.90
C ILE A 106 -28.76 -28.96 21.30
N ARG A 107 -29.23 -28.29 22.35
CA ARG A 107 -28.89 -28.60 23.75
C ARG A 107 -29.49 -29.92 24.23
N GLU A 108 -30.76 -30.17 23.91
CA GLU A 108 -31.54 -31.29 24.47
C GLU A 108 -31.43 -32.57 23.64
N GLN A 109 -31.36 -32.47 22.32
CA GLN A 109 -31.44 -33.63 21.43
C GLN A 109 -30.09 -33.99 20.80
N GLY A 110 -29.20 -33.00 20.62
CA GLY A 110 -27.91 -33.20 19.97
C GLY A 110 -28.05 -33.75 18.54
N ARG A 111 -27.28 -34.78 18.19
CA ARG A 111 -27.42 -35.55 16.94
C ARG A 111 -27.32 -34.72 15.66
N GLY A 112 -26.36 -33.80 15.61
CA GLY A 112 -26.10 -33.00 14.42
C GLY A 112 -27.05 -31.82 14.19
N HIS A 113 -27.79 -31.38 15.21
CA HIS A 113 -28.50 -30.10 15.17
C HIS A 113 -27.51 -28.94 15.25
N TYR A 114 -27.71 -27.94 14.40
CA TYR A 114 -26.90 -26.73 14.41
C TYR A 114 -27.65 -25.48 13.95
N SER A 115 -27.16 -24.32 14.38
CA SER A 115 -27.63 -23.00 13.97
C SER A 115 -26.44 -22.06 13.78
N HIS A 116 -26.32 -21.54 12.56
CA HIS A 116 -25.39 -20.43 12.30
C HIS A 116 -26.08 -19.14 12.75
N TRP A 117 -25.89 -18.79 14.02
CA TRP A 117 -26.69 -17.82 14.75
C TRP A 117 -26.35 -16.37 14.36
N THR A 118 -25.10 -15.94 14.55
CA THR A 118 -24.59 -14.64 14.09
C THR A 118 -23.53 -14.85 13.04
N SER A 119 -23.09 -13.77 12.38
CA SER A 119 -22.11 -13.86 11.29
C SER A 119 -20.82 -14.61 11.64
N ASN A 120 -20.49 -14.72 12.92
CA ASN A 120 -19.28 -15.35 13.43
C ASN A 120 -19.53 -16.39 14.53
N THR A 121 -20.78 -16.83 14.74
CA THR A 121 -21.10 -17.74 15.85
C THR A 121 -22.00 -18.87 15.38
N LEU A 122 -21.55 -20.09 15.59
CA LEU A 122 -22.25 -21.33 15.28
C LEU A 122 -22.54 -22.08 16.56
N TYR A 123 -23.80 -22.43 16.80
CA TYR A 123 -24.21 -23.40 17.80
C TYR A 123 -24.36 -24.75 17.11
N PHE A 124 -23.77 -25.81 17.64
CA PHE A 124 -23.92 -27.13 17.04
C PHE A 124 -23.74 -28.26 18.05
N SER A 125 -24.18 -29.44 17.64
CA SER A 125 -23.90 -30.71 18.27
C SER A 125 -23.33 -31.65 17.21
N THR A 126 -22.52 -32.61 17.63
CA THR A 126 -21.94 -33.63 16.75
C THR A 126 -22.99 -34.68 16.39
N SER A 127 -22.75 -35.48 15.36
CA SER A 127 -23.72 -36.49 14.87
C SER A 127 -24.06 -37.55 15.93
N ASP A 128 -23.11 -37.89 16.80
CA ASP A 128 -23.23 -38.84 17.91
C ASP A 128 -23.28 -38.16 19.29
N SER A 129 -23.37 -36.82 19.33
CA SER A 129 -23.39 -36.00 20.53
C SER A 129 -22.14 -36.08 21.42
N SER A 130 -21.03 -36.63 20.92
CA SER A 130 -19.72 -36.58 21.57
C SER A 130 -19.09 -35.17 21.57
N ASP A 131 -18.09 -34.93 22.43
CA ASP A 131 -17.43 -33.62 22.56
C ASP A 131 -16.55 -33.29 21.33
N PRO A 132 -16.90 -32.30 20.49
CA PRO A 132 -16.19 -31.95 19.26
C PRO A 132 -14.77 -31.42 19.51
N ARG A 133 -14.42 -31.05 20.75
CA ARG A 133 -13.08 -30.56 21.09
C ARG A 133 -12.06 -31.69 21.25
N THR A 134 -12.53 -32.91 21.49
CA THR A 134 -11.69 -34.05 21.87
C THR A 134 -11.98 -35.33 21.10
N ASN A 135 -13.09 -35.40 20.35
CA ASN A 135 -13.49 -36.62 19.65
C ASN A 135 -12.69 -36.94 18.36
N GLY A 136 -11.74 -36.09 17.99
CA GLY A 136 -10.83 -36.34 16.84
C GLY A 136 -11.46 -36.15 15.46
N LYS A 137 -12.73 -35.72 15.38
CA LYS A 137 -13.42 -35.47 14.10
C LYS A 137 -13.14 -34.06 13.56
N LYS A 138 -13.19 -33.89 12.25
CA LYS A 138 -13.01 -32.61 11.57
C LYS A 138 -14.36 -31.95 11.28
N TYR A 139 -14.53 -30.70 11.73
CA TYR A 139 -15.72 -29.90 11.43
C TYR A 139 -15.40 -28.79 10.43
N GLU A 140 -16.24 -28.66 9.40
CA GLU A 140 -16.04 -27.66 8.36
C GLU A 140 -17.37 -26.99 8.00
N LEU A 141 -17.43 -25.67 8.10
CA LEU A 141 -18.59 -24.90 7.67
C LEU A 141 -18.39 -24.44 6.23
N ILE A 142 -19.22 -24.94 5.31
CA ILE A 142 -19.19 -24.57 3.90
C ILE A 142 -20.38 -23.65 3.55
N SER A 143 -20.20 -22.74 2.61
CA SER A 143 -21.28 -21.93 2.04
C SER A 143 -20.95 -21.58 0.59
N THR A 144 -21.97 -21.55 -0.28
CA THR A 144 -21.80 -21.03 -1.63
C THR A 144 -22.07 -19.52 -1.63
N GLU A 145 -21.05 -18.71 -1.89
CA GLU A 145 -21.22 -17.27 -2.11
C GLU A 145 -21.38 -17.03 -3.62
N SER A 146 -22.50 -16.42 -4.00
CA SER A 146 -22.74 -15.97 -5.37
C SER A 146 -22.41 -14.50 -5.49
N TYR A 147 -21.61 -14.14 -6.48
CA TYR A 147 -21.20 -12.77 -6.72
C TYR A 147 -21.22 -12.41 -8.19
N ASN A 148 -21.41 -11.11 -8.45
CA ASN A 148 -21.27 -10.59 -9.80
C ASN A 148 -19.84 -10.11 -9.98
N GLN A 149 -19.02 -10.84 -10.73
CA GLN A 149 -17.73 -10.34 -11.13
C GLN A 149 -17.91 -9.32 -12.26
N LYS A 150 -17.47 -8.09 -11.98
CA LYS A 150 -17.48 -6.99 -12.92
C LYS A 150 -16.08 -6.78 -13.49
N GLN A 151 -16.04 -6.43 -14.76
CA GLN A 151 -14.82 -6.04 -15.44
C GLN A 151 -15.08 -4.84 -16.34
N SER A 152 -14.17 -3.88 -16.32
CA SER A 152 -14.16 -2.77 -17.28
C SER A 152 -12.77 -2.59 -17.87
N SER A 153 -12.69 -2.24 -19.14
CA SER A 153 -11.42 -1.90 -19.81
C SER A 153 -11.62 -0.79 -20.82
N PHE A 154 -10.69 0.18 -20.80
CA PHE A 154 -10.73 1.40 -21.58
C PHE A 154 -9.30 1.93 -21.75
N ASN A 155 -9.09 2.82 -22.74
CA ASN A 155 -7.81 3.48 -22.96
C ASN A 155 -7.91 4.92 -22.48
N LEU A 156 -6.81 5.43 -21.92
CA LEU A 156 -6.67 6.81 -21.45
C LEU A 156 -5.55 7.50 -22.23
N THR A 157 -5.82 8.73 -22.66
CA THR A 157 -4.84 9.68 -23.21
C THR A 157 -4.61 10.84 -22.24
N GLU A 158 -3.66 11.73 -22.53
CA GLU A 158 -3.42 12.94 -21.72
C GLU A 158 -4.64 13.88 -21.64
N SER A 159 -5.54 13.87 -22.64
CA SER A 159 -6.75 14.70 -22.63
C SER A 159 -7.88 14.15 -21.75
N GLN A 160 -7.82 12.85 -21.43
CA GLN A 160 -8.84 12.15 -20.65
C GLN A 160 -8.36 11.98 -19.21
N SER A 161 -8.97 12.70 -18.27
CA SER A 161 -8.53 12.66 -16.87
C SER A 161 -9.62 12.36 -15.85
N GLU A 162 -10.89 12.23 -16.23
CA GLU A 162 -11.98 11.85 -15.32
C GLU A 162 -12.72 10.61 -15.82
N ILE A 163 -12.91 9.63 -14.93
CA ILE A 163 -13.55 8.34 -15.21
C ILE A 163 -14.69 8.17 -14.22
N ARG A 164 -15.91 7.93 -14.70
CA ARG A 164 -17.11 7.79 -13.86
C ARG A 164 -17.75 6.43 -14.02
N PHE A 165 -17.87 5.71 -12.90
CA PHE A 165 -18.65 4.49 -12.78
C PHE A 165 -19.95 4.75 -11.99
N PRO A 166 -20.99 3.95 -12.20
CA PRO A 166 -22.20 4.01 -11.38
C PRO A 166 -21.93 3.64 -9.91
N SER A 167 -22.83 4.09 -9.04
CA SER A 167 -22.86 3.65 -7.64
C SER A 167 -23.26 2.18 -7.50
N ILE A 168 -22.78 1.52 -6.45
CA ILE A 168 -23.04 0.12 -6.10
C ILE A 168 -23.91 0.11 -4.83
N SER A 169 -25.21 0.38 -5.00
CA SER A 169 -26.10 0.74 -3.88
C SER A 169 -26.56 -0.45 -3.03
N GLN A 170 -26.64 -1.66 -3.62
CA GLN A 170 -27.26 -2.85 -2.99
C GLN A 170 -26.28 -4.00 -2.71
N ARG A 171 -25.00 -3.82 -3.04
CA ARG A 171 -23.99 -4.89 -2.95
C ARG A 171 -22.74 -4.36 -2.28
N ARG A 172 -21.93 -5.26 -1.72
CA ARG A 172 -20.61 -4.93 -1.20
C ARG A 172 -19.58 -5.07 -2.33
N PRO A 173 -18.91 -3.99 -2.76
CA PRO A 173 -17.81 -4.11 -3.70
C PRO A 173 -16.60 -4.75 -3.01
N GLN A 174 -15.95 -5.66 -3.72
CA GLN A 174 -14.67 -6.24 -3.34
C GLN A 174 -13.71 -6.05 -4.51
N PRO A 175 -12.73 -5.14 -4.41
CA PRO A 175 -11.76 -4.95 -5.47
C PRO A 175 -10.88 -6.19 -5.62
N ILE A 176 -10.65 -6.62 -6.86
CA ILE A 176 -9.77 -7.75 -7.16
C ILE A 176 -8.44 -7.24 -7.71
N LYS A 177 -8.50 -6.49 -8.82
CA LYS A 177 -7.29 -5.94 -9.43
C LYS A 177 -7.53 -4.73 -10.31
N ILE A 178 -6.46 -3.97 -10.51
CA ILE A 178 -6.33 -2.98 -11.57
C ILE A 178 -5.07 -3.26 -12.39
N VAL A 179 -5.16 -3.15 -13.71
CA VAL A 179 -4.03 -3.32 -14.63
C VAL A 179 -3.84 -2.02 -15.41
N TRP A 180 -2.60 -1.55 -15.48
CA TRP A 180 -2.18 -0.49 -16.37
C TRP A 180 -1.21 -1.06 -17.39
N LYS A 181 -1.45 -0.79 -18.67
CA LYS A 181 -0.55 -1.15 -19.75
C LYS A 181 -0.23 0.07 -20.58
N ASN A 182 1.04 0.46 -20.61
CA ASN A 182 1.51 1.43 -21.57
C ASN A 182 1.41 0.80 -22.97
N GLN A 183 0.58 1.36 -23.84
CA GLN A 183 0.40 0.84 -25.20
C GLN A 183 1.41 1.47 -26.17
N ASP A 184 2.04 2.55 -25.76
CA ASP A 184 3.06 3.24 -26.53
C ASP A 184 4.36 2.44 -26.53
N SER A 185 5.01 2.39 -27.70
CA SER A 185 6.25 1.65 -27.94
C SER A 185 7.51 2.51 -27.86
N GLN A 186 7.35 3.81 -27.64
CA GLN A 186 8.42 4.80 -27.65
C GLN A 186 8.41 5.70 -26.41
N THR A 187 7.22 6.00 -25.87
CA THR A 187 7.07 7.02 -24.83
C THR A 187 6.90 6.41 -23.45
N ARG A 188 7.70 6.87 -22.49
CA ARG A 188 7.51 6.63 -21.05
C ARG A 188 6.31 7.44 -20.56
N VAL A 189 5.47 6.81 -19.72
CA VAL A 189 4.30 7.46 -19.12
C VAL A 189 4.29 7.29 -17.61
N SER A 190 3.89 8.32 -16.89
CA SER A 190 3.79 8.31 -15.42
C SER A 190 2.32 8.52 -15.02
N PRO A 191 1.59 7.45 -14.68
CA PRO A 191 0.20 7.54 -14.25
C PRO A 191 0.09 8.00 -12.78
N SER A 192 -0.86 8.89 -12.52
CA SER A 192 -1.32 9.26 -11.17
C SER A 192 -2.83 8.99 -11.08
N TRP A 193 -3.18 7.96 -10.32
CA TRP A 193 -4.55 7.45 -10.18
C TRP A 193 -5.12 7.75 -8.79
N LYS A 194 -6.23 8.48 -8.73
CA LYS A 194 -6.91 8.76 -7.46
C LYS A 194 -8.43 8.76 -7.60
N ARG A 195 -9.14 8.60 -6.48
CA ARG A 195 -10.57 8.83 -6.41
C ARG A 195 -10.85 10.28 -6.03
N LYS A 196 -11.80 10.91 -6.71
CA LYS A 196 -12.23 12.29 -6.41
C LYS A 196 -12.66 12.39 -4.95
N GLY A 197 -12.12 13.39 -4.24
CA GLY A 197 -12.39 13.63 -2.82
C GLY A 197 -11.60 12.74 -1.85
N SER A 198 -10.75 11.82 -2.33
CA SER A 198 -9.81 11.10 -1.47
C SER A 198 -8.48 11.88 -1.36
N PRO A 199 -7.77 11.79 -0.22
CA PRO A 199 -6.45 12.39 -0.06
C PRO A 199 -5.44 11.93 -1.11
N ASP A 200 -4.53 12.82 -1.47
CA ASP A 200 -3.45 12.56 -2.41
C ASP A 200 -2.19 12.10 -1.66
N LEU A 201 -1.89 10.80 -1.74
CA LEU A 201 -0.82 10.14 -1.00
C LEU A 201 0.54 10.17 -1.69
N THR A 202 0.68 10.97 -2.75
CA THR A 202 1.88 10.98 -3.61
C THR A 202 3.13 11.45 -2.86
N SER A 203 3.02 12.50 -2.04
CA SER A 203 4.09 13.03 -1.19
C SER A 203 3.53 13.54 0.14
N GLN A 204 4.42 13.85 1.10
CA GLN A 204 4.01 14.48 2.37
C GLN A 204 3.30 15.83 2.13
N GLU A 205 3.75 16.62 1.16
CA GLU A 205 3.14 17.89 0.78
C GLU A 205 1.71 17.70 0.24
N THR A 206 1.50 16.73 -0.64
CA THR A 206 0.17 16.49 -1.22
C THR A 206 -0.79 15.89 -0.18
N MET A 207 -0.28 15.07 0.75
CA MET A 207 -1.06 14.57 1.89
C MET A 207 -1.55 15.74 2.74
N LEU A 208 -0.65 16.62 3.17
CA LEU A 208 -0.99 17.79 3.98
C LEU A 208 -1.93 18.75 3.24
N ALA A 209 -1.67 19.03 1.97
CA ALA A 209 -2.55 19.86 1.14
C ALA A 209 -3.95 19.25 0.96
N SER A 210 -4.08 17.93 1.08
CA SER A 210 -5.39 17.25 0.98
C SER A 210 -6.21 17.32 2.26
N ILE A 211 -5.56 17.37 3.43
CA ILE A 211 -6.24 17.27 4.73
C ILE A 211 -6.30 18.60 5.48
N LEU A 212 -5.42 19.55 5.17
CA LEU A 212 -5.35 20.86 5.80
C LEU A 212 -6.01 21.93 4.93
N LYS A 213 -6.69 22.87 5.58
CA LYS A 213 -7.33 24.02 4.93
C LYS A 213 -6.69 25.32 5.43
N PRO A 214 -6.64 26.38 4.60
CA PRO A 214 -6.25 27.71 5.06
C PRO A 214 -7.09 28.14 6.26
N GLY A 215 -6.46 28.76 7.26
CA GLY A 215 -7.13 29.26 8.46
C GLY A 215 -7.33 28.25 9.59
N MET A 216 -6.97 26.97 9.41
CA MET A 216 -7.05 25.99 10.50
C MET A 216 -6.13 26.36 11.68
N SER A 217 -6.66 26.24 12.90
CA SER A 217 -5.91 26.35 14.15
C SER A 217 -4.89 25.21 14.30
N SER A 218 -3.96 25.36 15.23
CA SER A 218 -2.98 24.29 15.53
C SER A 218 -3.65 23.00 16.02
N GLU A 219 -4.74 23.12 16.79
CA GLU A 219 -5.56 21.97 17.20
C GLU A 219 -6.23 21.31 16.00
N GLU A 220 -6.88 22.09 15.13
CA GLU A 220 -7.56 21.56 13.94
C GLU A 220 -6.59 20.85 12.99
N LYS A 221 -5.40 21.42 12.78
CA LYS A 221 -4.33 20.76 12.01
C LYS A 221 -3.90 19.44 12.66
N SER A 222 -3.68 19.44 13.97
CA SER A 222 -3.27 18.24 14.71
C SER A 222 -4.33 17.14 14.63
N LEU A 223 -5.61 17.48 14.83
CA LEU A 223 -6.73 16.55 14.70
C LEU A 223 -6.89 16.03 13.26
N ALA A 224 -6.70 16.87 12.24
CA ALA A 224 -6.74 16.44 10.84
C ALA A 224 -5.65 15.42 10.52
N ILE A 225 -4.41 15.66 10.98
CA ILE A 225 -3.29 14.72 10.80
C ILE A 225 -3.52 13.42 11.57
N TRP A 226 -3.96 13.50 12.83
CA TRP A 226 -4.30 12.33 13.64
C TRP A 226 -5.39 11.49 12.95
N LYS A 227 -6.50 12.11 12.53
CA LYS A 227 -7.62 11.42 11.88
C LYS A 227 -7.19 10.80 10.56
N PHE A 228 -6.38 11.50 9.79
CA PHE A 228 -5.81 10.98 8.56
C PHE A 228 -4.99 9.71 8.80
N LEU A 229 -4.12 9.68 9.82
CA LEU A 229 -3.38 8.46 10.13
C LEU A 229 -4.33 7.34 10.57
N VAL A 230 -5.29 7.61 11.48
CA VAL A 230 -6.31 6.63 11.90
C VAL A 230 -7.02 5.97 10.70
N ASP A 231 -7.41 6.76 9.70
CA ASP A 231 -8.18 6.30 8.56
C ASP A 231 -7.36 5.50 7.54
N TRP A 232 -6.05 5.73 7.47
CA TRP A 232 -5.21 5.25 6.35
C TRP A 232 -4.25 4.12 6.71
N ARG A 233 -4.18 3.72 7.98
CA ARG A 233 -3.33 2.62 8.46
C ARG A 233 -4.10 1.54 9.24
N TYR A 234 -3.43 0.43 9.53
CA TYR A 234 -3.86 -0.60 10.48
C TYR A 234 -2.80 -0.87 11.54
N HIS A 235 -3.22 -1.27 12.74
CA HIS A 235 -2.32 -1.77 13.77
C HIS A 235 -1.90 -3.21 13.42
N HIS A 236 -0.60 -3.44 13.20
CA HIS A 236 -0.02 -4.76 12.96
C HIS A 236 1.50 -4.72 13.14
N THR A 237 2.13 -5.88 13.35
CA THR A 237 3.60 -6.00 13.35
C THR A 237 4.20 -5.36 12.11
N PRO A 238 5.17 -4.44 12.27
CA PRO A 238 5.79 -3.72 11.15
C PRO A 238 6.62 -4.66 10.28
N ALA A 239 6.82 -4.25 9.03
CA ALA A 239 7.58 -5.03 8.05
C ALA A 239 9.09 -5.07 8.38
N GLU A 240 9.62 -4.05 9.03
CA GLU A 240 11.01 -3.98 9.48
C GLU A 240 11.14 -3.03 10.66
N SER A 241 12.30 -3.02 11.32
CA SER A 241 12.56 -2.20 12.52
C SER A 241 13.31 -0.89 12.24
N GLY A 242 13.56 -0.57 10.95
CA GLY A 242 14.27 0.65 10.55
C GLY A 242 13.35 1.85 10.35
N ASP A 243 13.93 3.02 10.08
CA ASP A 243 13.21 4.29 9.86
C ASP A 243 12.36 4.31 8.56
N GLU A 244 12.31 3.20 7.82
CA GLU A 244 11.54 3.07 6.58
C GLU A 244 10.03 3.29 6.79
N LEU A 245 9.46 2.70 7.84
CA LEU A 245 8.05 2.88 8.18
C LEU A 245 7.77 4.23 8.85
N HIS A 246 8.78 5.03 9.16
CA HIS A 246 8.63 6.39 9.70
C HIS A 246 8.51 7.45 8.60
N ASP A 247 8.63 7.07 7.34
CA ASP A 247 8.30 7.90 6.19
C ASP A 247 6.79 7.80 5.86
N PRO A 248 5.99 8.88 5.99
CA PRO A 248 4.55 8.83 5.77
C PRO A 248 4.13 8.29 4.41
N VAL A 249 4.96 8.53 3.39
CA VAL A 249 4.66 8.09 2.03
C VAL A 249 4.83 6.59 1.90
N LYS A 250 5.91 6.02 2.45
CA LYS A 250 6.12 4.56 2.46
C LYS A 250 5.13 3.87 3.40
N PHE A 251 4.95 4.43 4.60
CA PHE A 251 4.04 3.90 5.60
C PHE A 251 2.64 3.71 5.04
N LEU A 252 2.10 4.69 4.32
CA LEU A 252 0.73 4.61 3.80
C LEU A 252 0.62 3.91 2.44
N ASN A 253 1.61 4.03 1.54
CA ASN A 253 1.51 3.47 0.18
C ASN A 253 2.09 2.06 0.04
N VAL A 254 3.15 1.71 0.77
CA VAL A 254 3.87 0.44 0.60
C VAL A 254 3.41 -0.61 1.61
N TYR A 255 3.25 -0.18 2.86
CA TYR A 255 2.93 -1.08 3.98
C TYR A 255 1.46 -0.99 4.36
N GLY A 256 1.00 0.18 4.77
CA GLY A 256 -0.36 0.43 5.27
C GLY A 256 -0.58 -0.03 6.71
N TYR A 257 0.46 -0.47 7.40
CA TYR A 257 0.39 -0.99 8.76
C TYR A 257 1.70 -0.76 9.53
N GLY A 258 1.59 -0.75 10.86
CA GLY A 258 2.70 -0.66 11.80
C GLY A 258 2.19 -0.58 13.24
N PHE A 259 3.10 -0.38 14.17
CA PHE A 259 2.80 -0.24 15.60
C PHE A 259 2.71 1.24 16.03
N CYS A 260 2.53 1.44 17.32
CA CYS A 260 2.48 2.75 17.97
C CYS A 260 3.66 3.66 17.61
N ASP A 261 4.88 3.13 17.56
CA ASP A 261 6.07 3.88 17.19
C ASP A 261 5.99 4.45 15.77
N ASP A 262 5.59 3.63 14.79
CA ASP A 262 5.40 4.06 13.41
C ASP A 262 4.31 5.14 13.33
N CYS A 263 3.20 4.93 14.01
CA CYS A 263 2.06 5.85 14.00
C CYS A 263 2.39 7.21 14.63
N ALA A 264 2.99 7.20 15.82
CA ALA A 264 3.37 8.41 16.54
C ALA A 264 4.47 9.19 15.82
N THR A 265 5.44 8.48 15.24
CA THR A 265 6.51 9.12 14.47
C THR A 265 5.98 9.74 13.19
N ASN A 266 5.14 9.04 12.42
CA ASN A 266 4.50 9.61 11.23
C ASN A 266 3.61 10.82 11.55
N PHE A 267 2.90 10.80 12.68
CA PHE A 267 2.16 11.96 13.18
C PHE A 267 3.09 13.14 13.40
N SER A 268 4.21 12.93 14.12
CA SER A 268 5.16 14.00 14.41
C SER A 268 5.84 14.55 13.16
N VAL A 269 6.17 13.70 12.19
CA VAL A 269 6.75 14.10 10.90
C VAL A 269 5.80 15.01 10.13
N LEU A 270 4.53 14.60 9.97
CA LEU A 270 3.52 15.39 9.28
C LEU A 270 3.20 16.69 10.03
N ALA A 271 3.13 16.66 11.37
CA ALA A 271 2.89 17.84 12.19
C ALA A 271 4.03 18.87 12.05
N ASN A 272 5.29 18.43 12.15
CA ASN A 272 6.45 19.29 11.92
C ASN A 272 6.44 19.87 10.49
N LYS A 273 6.09 19.06 9.49
CA LYS A 273 5.98 19.51 8.09
C LYS A 273 4.83 20.50 7.87
N ALA A 274 3.77 20.42 8.67
CA ALA A 274 2.65 21.35 8.70
C ALA A 274 2.95 22.66 9.50
N GLY A 275 4.17 22.81 10.02
CA GLY A 275 4.62 23.97 10.77
C GLY A 275 4.26 23.95 12.26
N LEU A 276 3.84 22.80 12.79
CA LEU A 276 3.59 22.62 14.22
C LEU A 276 4.88 22.14 14.92
N GLN A 277 5.15 22.62 16.13
CA GLN A 277 6.17 22.01 16.95
C GLN A 277 5.65 20.66 17.46
N SER A 278 6.35 19.56 17.17
CA SER A 278 5.95 18.21 17.59
C SER A 278 7.08 17.40 18.20
N ARG A 279 6.73 16.46 19.09
CA ARG A 279 7.63 15.46 19.70
C ARG A 279 6.94 14.11 19.83
N VAL A 280 7.74 13.07 20.13
CA VAL A 280 7.26 11.70 20.38
C VAL A 280 7.69 11.28 21.78
N TRP A 281 6.84 10.53 22.48
CA TRP A 281 7.11 9.93 23.79
C TRP A 281 7.15 8.41 23.70
N GLY A 282 8.16 7.80 24.31
CA GLY A 282 8.10 6.38 24.70
C GLY A 282 7.55 6.25 26.12
N LEU A 283 6.54 5.40 26.28
CA LEU A 283 5.76 5.17 27.50
C LEU A 283 5.94 3.73 28.05
N GLY A 284 7.17 3.21 28.03
CA GLY A 284 7.46 1.90 28.64
C GLY A 284 6.76 0.69 27.99
N GLY A 285 6.51 0.74 26.68
CA GLY A 285 5.78 -0.30 25.93
C GLY A 285 4.83 0.27 24.89
N HIS A 286 4.59 1.58 24.94
CA HIS A 286 3.77 2.31 23.97
C HIS A 286 4.46 3.59 23.51
N VAL A 287 4.06 4.13 22.37
CA VAL A 287 4.66 5.35 21.81
C VAL A 287 3.56 6.28 21.31
N VAL A 288 3.61 7.56 21.69
CA VAL A 288 2.59 8.56 21.33
C VAL A 288 3.21 9.87 20.85
N GLY A 289 2.47 10.63 20.04
CA GLY A 289 2.89 11.93 19.55
C GLY A 289 2.29 13.08 20.35
N GLU A 290 2.98 14.22 20.38
CA GLU A 290 2.42 15.48 20.88
C GLU A 290 2.68 16.63 19.91
N THR A 291 1.80 17.62 19.92
CA THR A 291 2.03 18.94 19.33
C THR A 291 1.96 20.03 20.39
N PHE A 292 2.78 21.07 20.23
CA PHE A 292 2.81 22.24 21.11
C PHE A 292 2.05 23.39 20.46
N TYR A 293 1.02 23.86 21.13
CA TYR A 293 0.27 25.05 20.76
C TYR A 293 -0.40 25.65 21.99
N ASP A 294 -0.82 26.90 21.92
CA ASP A 294 -1.47 27.63 23.02
C ASP A 294 -0.70 27.53 24.37
N GLY A 295 0.63 27.51 24.28
CA GLY A 295 1.54 27.49 25.42
C GLY A 295 1.73 26.12 26.11
N ARG A 296 1.19 25.02 25.57
CA ARG A 296 1.28 23.69 26.19
C ARG A 296 1.37 22.54 25.17
N TRP A 297 1.68 21.34 25.67
CA TRP A 297 1.69 20.11 24.87
C TRP A 297 0.33 19.42 24.87
N HIS A 298 -0.03 18.82 23.75
CA HIS A 298 -1.28 18.11 23.51
C HIS A 298 -1.00 16.74 22.88
N MET A 299 -1.53 15.67 23.46
CA MET A 299 -1.26 14.29 23.05
C MET A 299 -2.25 13.79 21.99
N PHE A 300 -1.70 13.14 20.97
CA PHE A 300 -2.44 12.45 19.92
C PHE A 300 -1.90 11.03 19.75
N ASP A 301 -2.80 10.06 19.82
CA ASP A 301 -2.49 8.64 19.64
C ASP A 301 -3.26 8.09 18.44
N PRO A 302 -2.63 8.07 17.25
CA PRO A 302 -3.25 7.46 16.08
C PRO A 302 -3.37 5.94 16.22
N ASP A 303 -2.58 5.29 17.08
CA ASP A 303 -2.53 3.83 17.24
C ASP A 303 -3.73 3.28 17.99
N HIS A 304 -4.02 3.85 19.16
CA HIS A 304 -5.23 3.56 19.92
C HIS A 304 -6.45 4.37 19.44
N GLN A 305 -6.25 5.26 18.46
CA GLN A 305 -7.28 6.14 17.90
C GLN A 305 -7.92 7.03 18.97
N VAL A 306 -7.09 7.64 19.82
CA VAL A 306 -7.54 8.48 20.93
C VAL A 306 -6.80 9.81 21.03
N PHE A 307 -7.48 10.76 21.64
CA PHE A 307 -6.95 11.92 22.33
C PHE A 307 -7.90 12.17 23.53
N TYR A 308 -7.40 12.76 24.61
CA TYR A 308 -8.20 12.94 25.83
C TYR A 308 -8.40 14.42 26.10
N ARG A 309 -9.65 14.83 26.37
CA ARG A 309 -9.96 16.20 26.77
C ARG A 309 -10.16 16.30 28.28
N ASN A 310 -9.58 17.34 28.86
CA ASN A 310 -9.83 17.72 30.26
C ASN A 310 -11.20 18.39 30.41
N GLN A 311 -11.53 18.86 31.61
CA GLN A 311 -12.83 19.44 31.92
C GLN A 311 -13.11 20.75 31.16
N GLN A 312 -12.06 21.48 30.78
CA GLN A 312 -12.14 22.71 30.00
C GLN A 312 -12.26 22.43 28.49
N GLY A 313 -12.32 21.15 28.10
CA GLY A 313 -12.38 20.74 26.70
C GLY A 313 -11.04 20.81 25.98
N VAL A 314 -9.92 21.06 26.67
CA VAL A 314 -8.58 21.14 26.08
C VAL A 314 -7.99 19.73 25.99
N ILE A 315 -7.31 19.41 24.87
CA ILE A 315 -6.62 18.13 24.72
C ILE A 315 -5.45 18.07 25.71
N ALA A 316 -5.40 17.02 26.53
CA ALA A 316 -4.36 16.85 27.54
C ALA A 316 -3.04 16.39 26.92
N GLY A 317 -1.93 16.85 27.49
CA GLY A 317 -0.58 16.34 27.18
C GLY A 317 -0.25 15.09 27.99
N VAL A 318 0.84 14.39 27.63
CA VAL A 318 1.34 13.19 28.32
C VAL A 318 1.60 13.45 29.80
N GLU A 319 2.20 14.60 30.12
CA GLU A 319 2.53 14.98 31.50
C GLU A 319 1.27 15.18 32.35
N GLU A 320 0.24 15.84 31.81
CA GLU A 320 -1.06 15.99 32.47
C GLU A 320 -1.76 14.64 32.64
N LEU A 321 -1.74 13.78 31.61
CA LEU A 321 -2.34 12.44 31.67
C LEU A 321 -1.65 11.54 32.70
N SER A 322 -0.36 11.74 32.97
CA SER A 322 0.35 11.03 34.04
C SER A 322 -0.10 11.43 35.45
N GLN A 323 -0.61 12.66 35.61
CA GLN A 323 -1.15 13.18 36.87
C GLN A 323 -2.66 12.96 37.00
N HIS A 324 -3.35 12.88 35.85
CA HIS A 324 -4.80 12.75 35.74
C HIS A 324 -5.22 11.52 34.91
N PRO A 325 -4.88 10.29 35.35
CA PRO A 325 -5.20 9.06 34.61
C PRO A 325 -6.71 8.81 34.47
N GLU A 326 -7.55 9.43 35.30
CA GLU A 326 -9.01 9.38 35.19
C GLU A 326 -9.54 9.92 33.86
N LEU A 327 -8.77 10.78 33.17
CA LEU A 327 -9.09 11.24 31.82
C LEU A 327 -9.06 10.11 30.79
N ILE A 328 -8.17 9.13 30.98
CA ILE A 328 -8.02 7.94 30.14
C ILE A 328 -9.13 6.93 30.45
N THR A 329 -9.45 6.75 31.73
CA THR A 329 -10.40 5.73 32.19
C THR A 329 -11.87 6.19 32.18
N LYS A 330 -12.19 7.32 31.55
CA LYS A 330 -13.59 7.77 31.34
C LYS A 330 -14.44 6.69 30.65
N THR A 331 -13.82 5.91 29.75
CA THR A 331 -14.40 4.70 29.18
C THR A 331 -13.62 3.48 29.65
N PRO A 332 -14.26 2.31 29.83
CA PRO A 332 -13.58 1.10 30.29
C PRO A 332 -12.62 0.52 29.24
N GLN A 333 -12.87 0.79 27.96
CA GLN A 333 -12.03 0.38 26.84
C GLN A 333 -11.80 1.57 25.90
N ASP A 334 -10.69 1.53 25.18
CA ASP A 334 -10.39 2.44 24.08
C ASP A 334 -11.10 1.99 22.77
N PRO A 335 -11.03 2.78 21.69
CA PRO A 335 -11.66 2.46 20.40
C PRO A 335 -11.16 1.19 19.71
N ILE A 336 -9.96 0.70 20.04
CA ILE A 336 -9.42 -0.56 19.50
C ILE A 336 -9.68 -1.76 20.42
N GLY A 337 -10.34 -1.54 21.57
CA GLY A 337 -10.79 -2.55 22.51
C GLY A 337 -9.84 -2.82 23.68
N SER A 338 -8.75 -2.05 23.83
CA SER A 338 -7.82 -2.25 24.95
C SER A 338 -8.43 -1.75 26.26
N PRO A 339 -8.20 -2.42 27.41
CA PRO A 339 -8.66 -1.92 28.71
C PRO A 339 -8.00 -0.59 29.06
N SER A 340 -8.79 0.48 29.23
CA SER A 340 -8.27 1.83 29.50
C SER A 340 -7.46 1.93 30.79
N ALA A 341 -7.75 1.08 31.78
CA ALA A 341 -6.97 0.99 33.00
C ALA A 341 -5.51 0.55 32.74
N LEU A 342 -5.28 -0.37 31.80
CA LEU A 342 -3.93 -0.78 31.39
C LEU A 342 -3.26 0.32 30.58
N ILE A 343 -4.01 1.03 29.73
CA ILE A 343 -3.50 2.19 29.00
C ILE A 343 -3.03 3.27 29.98
N ALA A 344 -3.82 3.60 31.00
CA ALA A 344 -3.47 4.60 32.00
C ALA A 344 -2.18 4.24 32.78
N GLN A 345 -1.88 2.95 32.97
CA GLN A 345 -0.64 2.52 33.62
C GLN A 345 0.61 2.93 32.85
N LEU A 346 0.56 2.92 31.51
CA LEU A 346 1.66 3.35 30.64
C LEU A 346 2.01 4.84 30.84
N TYR A 347 1.00 5.68 31.11
CA TYR A 347 1.20 7.12 31.35
C TYR A 347 1.71 7.38 32.77
N THR A 348 1.24 6.61 33.75
CA THR A 348 1.55 6.81 35.18
C THR A 348 2.87 6.16 35.61
N SER A 349 3.44 5.24 34.84
CA SER A 349 4.76 4.64 35.08
C SER A 349 5.93 5.59 34.74
N THR A 350 5.88 6.85 35.18
CA THR A 350 6.76 7.95 34.71
C THR A 350 8.27 7.70 34.77
N GLY A 351 8.74 6.77 35.62
CA GLY A 351 10.15 6.37 35.72
C GLY A 351 10.78 5.93 34.41
N ASN A 352 10.01 5.33 33.48
CA ASN A 352 10.46 4.86 32.17
C ASN A 352 9.96 5.71 30.99
N ASN A 353 9.20 6.78 31.24
CA ASN A 353 8.64 7.63 30.19
C ASN A 353 9.65 8.69 29.75
N ARG A 354 9.92 8.78 28.44
CA ARG A 354 10.94 9.69 27.88
C ARG A 354 10.52 10.24 26.52
N VAL A 355 10.80 11.52 26.31
CA VAL A 355 10.72 12.13 24.96
C VAL A 355 11.83 11.54 24.08
N TYR A 356 11.45 11.03 22.91
CA TYR A 356 12.39 10.55 21.91
C TYR A 356 13.16 11.71 21.31
N LYS A 357 14.49 11.69 21.47
CA LYS A 357 15.38 12.73 20.96
C LYS A 357 15.87 12.46 19.53
N LYS A 358 15.80 11.21 19.08
CA LYS A 358 16.26 10.81 17.75
C LYS A 358 15.23 11.23 16.70
N ARG A 359 15.70 11.87 15.64
CA ARG A 359 14.87 12.15 14.45
C ARG A 359 15.06 11.01 13.44
N PRO A 360 13.97 10.41 12.93
CA PRO A 360 14.07 9.39 11.91
C PRO A 360 14.72 9.95 10.64
N GLN A 361 15.55 9.14 9.98
CA GLN A 361 16.20 9.48 8.73
C GLN A 361 15.24 9.24 7.56
N ILE A 362 14.32 10.19 7.37
CA ILE A 362 13.29 10.10 6.34
C ILE A 362 13.81 10.70 5.04
N LYS A 363 13.63 9.96 3.95
CA LYS A 363 13.79 10.50 2.59
C LYS A 363 12.46 11.19 2.26
N ASN A 364 12.46 12.38 1.66
CA ASN A 364 11.22 13.00 1.18
C ASN A 364 10.67 12.21 -0.03
N THR A 365 10.17 11.02 0.22
CA THR A 365 9.80 10.03 -0.78
C THR A 365 8.59 10.52 -1.56
N VAL A 366 8.56 10.15 -2.84
CA VAL A 366 7.43 10.40 -3.73
C VAL A 366 7.04 9.08 -4.38
N VAL A 367 5.75 8.73 -4.31
CA VAL A 367 5.20 7.58 -5.04
C VAL A 367 4.77 8.06 -6.42
N ALA A 368 5.69 7.93 -7.38
CA ALA A 368 5.47 8.28 -8.78
C ALA A 368 5.77 7.06 -9.66
N PRO A 369 4.76 6.20 -9.94
CA PRO A 369 4.92 5.09 -10.87
C PRO A 369 5.31 5.59 -12.26
N SER A 370 6.24 4.89 -12.90
CA SER A 370 6.67 5.20 -14.27
C SER A 370 6.72 3.93 -15.10
N LEU A 371 5.93 3.91 -16.17
CA LEU A 371 5.83 2.82 -17.12
C LEU A 371 6.69 3.16 -18.34
N GLU A 372 7.73 2.37 -18.55
CA GLU A 372 8.49 2.42 -19.81
C GLU A 372 7.60 2.00 -20.98
N PRO A 373 8.04 2.21 -22.22
CA PRO A 373 7.32 1.71 -23.37
C PRO A 373 6.95 0.23 -23.24
N LEU A 374 5.68 -0.09 -23.51
CA LEU A 374 5.10 -1.44 -23.44
C LEU A 374 5.04 -2.08 -22.04
N ASP A 375 5.43 -1.37 -20.98
CA ASP A 375 5.31 -1.87 -19.61
C ASP A 375 3.84 -2.20 -19.28
N GLN A 376 3.68 -3.26 -18.50
CA GLN A 376 2.40 -3.60 -17.89
C GLN A 376 2.60 -3.78 -16.40
N VAL A 377 1.74 -3.14 -15.61
CA VAL A 377 1.65 -3.38 -14.17
C VAL A 377 0.26 -3.88 -13.81
N GLU A 378 0.20 -4.95 -13.01
CA GLU A 378 -1.02 -5.40 -12.36
C GLU A 378 -0.89 -5.15 -10.86
N PHE A 379 -1.91 -4.57 -10.24
CA PHE A 379 -2.04 -4.45 -8.79
C PHE A 379 -3.19 -5.36 -8.35
N ARG A 380 -2.92 -6.36 -7.50
CA ARG A 380 -3.94 -7.23 -6.89
C ARG A 380 -4.19 -6.77 -5.45
N TYR A 381 -5.45 -6.43 -5.16
CA TYR A 381 -5.87 -5.88 -3.86
C TYR A 381 -6.06 -6.95 -2.77
N THR A 382 -6.20 -8.21 -3.19
CA THR A 382 -6.50 -9.36 -2.34
C THR A 382 -5.52 -10.50 -2.60
N ASN A 383 -5.47 -11.47 -1.69
CA ASN A 383 -4.70 -12.71 -1.82
C ASN A 383 -3.19 -12.47 -2.05
N ALA A 384 -2.57 -11.59 -1.25
CA ALA A 384 -1.13 -11.42 -1.27
C ALA A 384 -0.39 -12.72 -0.90
N GLU A 385 0.42 -13.21 -1.81
CA GLU A 385 1.26 -14.40 -1.64
C GLU A 385 2.53 -14.07 -0.87
N PHE A 386 3.11 -12.90 -1.13
CA PHE A 386 4.39 -12.46 -0.59
C PHE A 386 4.23 -11.17 0.21
N ILE A 387 5.05 -11.01 1.24
CA ILE A 387 5.15 -9.78 2.02
C ILE A 387 6.62 -9.43 2.24
N HIS A 388 6.91 -8.13 2.35
CA HIS A 388 8.19 -7.69 2.85
C HIS A 388 8.20 -7.85 4.37
N GLN A 389 9.15 -8.62 4.89
CA GLN A 389 9.30 -8.81 6.32
C GLN A 389 10.77 -9.09 6.67
N LYS A 390 11.31 -8.32 7.61
CA LYS A 390 12.65 -8.49 8.16
C LYS A 390 12.60 -8.67 9.67
N GLY A 391 13.41 -9.60 10.19
CA GLY A 391 13.62 -9.77 11.62
C GLY A 391 12.47 -10.39 12.43
N SER A 392 11.41 -10.88 11.78
CA SER A 392 10.23 -11.46 12.47
C SER A 392 9.73 -12.72 11.76
N ALA A 393 10.45 -13.84 11.91
CA ALA A 393 9.97 -15.12 11.40
C ALA A 393 8.74 -15.60 12.18
N GLY A 394 7.71 -16.09 11.48
CA GLY A 394 6.53 -16.72 12.11
C GLY A 394 5.40 -15.77 12.53
N VAL A 395 5.49 -14.47 12.23
CA VAL A 395 4.39 -13.53 12.44
C VAL A 395 3.33 -13.70 11.34
N PRO A 396 2.03 -13.70 11.67
CA PRO A 396 0.96 -13.74 10.67
C PRO A 396 1.10 -12.64 9.61
N LYS A 397 0.60 -12.91 8.40
CA LYS A 397 0.54 -11.89 7.35
C LYS A 397 -0.34 -10.73 7.83
N ALA A 398 0.10 -9.51 7.54
CA ALA A 398 -0.68 -8.32 7.80
C ALA A 398 -2.07 -8.42 7.14
N PRO A 399 -3.13 -7.89 7.78
CA PRO A 399 -4.51 -8.18 7.42
C PRO A 399 -4.88 -7.66 6.02
N ILE A 400 -4.26 -6.57 5.57
CA ILE A 400 -4.51 -5.97 4.27
C ILE A 400 -3.19 -5.62 3.59
N VAL A 401 -2.78 -6.47 2.64
CA VAL A 401 -1.60 -6.29 1.81
C VAL A 401 -1.93 -6.65 0.38
N GLY A 402 -1.37 -5.91 -0.57
CA GLY A 402 -1.49 -6.16 -1.99
C GLY A 402 -0.16 -6.60 -2.58
N ASN A 403 -0.22 -7.47 -3.59
CA ASN A 403 0.92 -7.75 -4.45
C ASN A 403 0.66 -7.20 -5.83
N GLY A 404 1.64 -6.50 -6.38
CA GLY A 404 1.65 -6.10 -7.77
C GLY A 404 2.71 -6.85 -8.57
N THR A 405 2.54 -6.87 -9.87
CA THR A 405 3.49 -7.46 -10.83
C THR A 405 3.77 -6.44 -11.90
N LEU A 406 5.02 -5.96 -11.97
CA LEU A 406 5.53 -5.12 -13.04
C LEU A 406 6.21 -6.02 -14.07
N LYS A 407 5.74 -5.96 -15.32
CA LYS A 407 6.37 -6.60 -16.48
C LYS A 407 6.95 -5.53 -17.38
N ARG A 408 8.27 -5.60 -17.60
CA ARG A 408 9.03 -4.69 -18.46
C ARG A 408 9.64 -5.43 -19.62
N THR A 409 9.53 -4.85 -20.82
CA THR A 409 10.06 -5.46 -22.05
C THR A 409 11.00 -4.50 -22.76
N VAL A 410 12.27 -4.88 -22.85
CA VAL A 410 13.26 -4.20 -23.70
C VAL A 410 13.33 -4.96 -25.02
N ARG A 411 12.67 -4.44 -26.07
CA ARG A 411 12.68 -5.04 -27.42
C ARG A 411 13.90 -4.66 -28.26
N VAL A 412 14.49 -3.50 -27.98
CA VAL A 412 15.64 -3.00 -28.72
C VAL A 412 16.79 -2.87 -27.74
N VAL A 413 17.53 -3.95 -27.52
CA VAL A 413 18.63 -4.02 -26.55
C VAL A 413 19.71 -2.97 -26.85
N ARG A 414 19.88 -2.60 -28.12
CA ARG A 414 20.80 -1.53 -28.56
C ARG A 414 20.44 -0.15 -28.02
N ASN A 415 19.21 0.07 -27.55
CA ASN A 415 18.79 1.32 -26.91
C ASN A 415 19.20 1.39 -25.43
N LEU A 416 19.61 0.28 -24.82
CA LEU A 416 20.15 0.28 -23.47
C LEU A 416 21.49 1.02 -23.43
N LYS A 417 21.83 1.62 -22.29
CA LYS A 417 23.06 2.39 -22.14
C LYS A 417 24.28 1.51 -22.39
N GLN A 418 25.09 1.85 -23.39
CA GLN A 418 26.37 1.19 -23.61
C GLN A 418 27.42 1.85 -22.72
N THR A 419 28.02 1.07 -21.81
CA THR A 419 29.08 1.57 -20.90
C THR A 419 30.48 1.15 -21.31
N SER A 420 30.57 0.15 -22.18
CA SER A 420 31.79 -0.31 -22.87
C SER A 420 31.36 -1.14 -24.08
N PRO A 421 32.28 -1.52 -25.00
CA PRO A 421 31.92 -2.29 -26.19
C PRO A 421 31.12 -3.56 -25.91
N GLU A 422 31.38 -4.22 -24.79
CA GLU A 422 30.77 -5.48 -24.35
C GLU A 422 29.66 -5.34 -23.30
N HIS A 423 29.27 -4.12 -22.91
CA HIS A 423 28.30 -3.90 -21.83
C HIS A 423 27.06 -3.12 -22.28
N ARG A 424 25.88 -3.63 -21.90
CA ARG A 424 24.60 -2.90 -21.96
C ARG A 424 23.99 -2.84 -20.57
N GLN A 425 23.54 -1.64 -20.16
CA GLN A 425 23.00 -1.40 -18.83
C GLN A 425 21.63 -0.73 -18.87
N TRP A 426 20.81 -1.03 -17.87
CA TRP A 426 19.59 -0.29 -17.61
C TRP A 426 19.27 -0.24 -16.12
N HIS A 427 18.38 0.67 -15.78
CA HIS A 427 17.92 0.90 -14.42
C HIS A 427 16.46 0.46 -14.30
N LEU A 428 16.18 -0.42 -13.35
CA LEU A 428 14.81 -0.74 -12.96
C LEU A 428 14.52 -0.05 -11.63
N LYS A 429 13.60 0.90 -11.65
CA LYS A 429 13.12 1.62 -10.48
C LYS A 429 11.61 1.56 -10.39
N TRP A 430 11.10 1.38 -9.18
CA TRP A 430 9.69 1.32 -8.89
C TRP A 430 9.41 1.92 -7.50
N PRO A 431 8.26 2.59 -7.27
CA PRO A 431 7.98 3.22 -5.98
C PRO A 431 7.53 2.24 -4.88
N TYR A 432 7.43 0.95 -5.18
CA TYR A 432 6.98 -0.10 -4.27
C TYR A 432 8.07 -1.15 -4.06
N VAL A 433 8.15 -1.69 -2.85
CA VAL A 433 9.22 -2.61 -2.46
C VAL A 433 9.15 -3.92 -3.24
N PHE A 434 10.27 -4.34 -3.82
CA PHE A 434 10.43 -5.61 -4.52
C PHE A 434 10.43 -6.78 -3.54
N LEU A 435 9.70 -7.82 -3.90
CA LEU A 435 9.58 -9.07 -3.15
C LEU A 435 10.26 -10.21 -3.88
N LYS A 436 10.09 -10.26 -5.21
CA LYS A 436 10.63 -11.29 -6.11
C LYS A 436 10.90 -10.69 -7.48
N GLY A 437 11.76 -11.34 -8.26
CA GLY A 437 11.99 -10.90 -9.62
C GLY A 437 12.65 -11.94 -10.51
N SER A 438 12.49 -11.78 -11.81
CA SER A 438 13.16 -12.60 -12.81
C SER A 438 13.44 -11.82 -14.08
N LEU A 439 14.43 -12.30 -14.84
CA LEU A 439 14.69 -11.89 -16.20
C LEU A 439 14.58 -13.10 -17.12
N ASN A 440 14.02 -12.88 -18.30
CA ASN A 440 14.07 -13.81 -19.40
C ASN A 440 14.66 -13.10 -20.63
N LEU A 441 15.86 -13.52 -21.03
CA LEU A 441 16.57 -12.99 -22.18
C LEU A 441 16.34 -13.95 -23.36
N LYS A 442 15.70 -13.45 -24.41
CA LYS A 442 15.57 -14.18 -25.67
C LYS A 442 16.83 -13.96 -26.50
N LEU A 443 17.56 -15.03 -26.76
CA LEU A 443 18.82 -15.02 -27.50
C LEU A 443 18.63 -15.34 -28.98
N GLU A 444 19.54 -14.85 -29.82
CA GLU A 444 19.62 -15.21 -31.24
C GLU A 444 19.97 -16.70 -31.42
N SER A 445 20.83 -17.22 -30.55
CA SER A 445 21.32 -18.60 -30.51
C SER A 445 21.53 -19.03 -29.06
N PRO A 446 21.42 -20.33 -28.71
CA PRO A 446 21.68 -20.81 -27.34
C PRO A 446 23.12 -20.57 -26.87
N VAL A 447 24.06 -20.36 -27.79
CA VAL A 447 25.45 -20.01 -27.49
C VAL A 447 25.98 -18.89 -28.40
N PRO A 448 26.87 -18.02 -27.90
CA PRO A 448 27.36 -17.93 -26.52
C PRO A 448 26.32 -17.34 -25.55
N VAL A 449 26.36 -17.76 -24.28
CA VAL A 449 25.41 -17.33 -23.24
C VAL A 449 25.90 -16.01 -22.61
N PRO A 450 25.10 -14.93 -22.64
CA PRO A 450 25.48 -13.66 -22.00
C PRO A 450 25.50 -13.80 -20.48
N THR A 451 26.36 -13.02 -19.82
CA THR A 451 26.35 -12.91 -18.35
C THR A 451 25.47 -11.76 -17.91
N VAL A 452 24.64 -11.97 -16.89
CA VAL A 452 23.79 -10.95 -16.29
C VAL A 452 24.33 -10.59 -14.92
N TYR A 453 24.53 -9.29 -14.68
CA TYR A 453 24.90 -8.76 -13.37
C TYR A 453 23.81 -7.82 -12.85
N VAL A 454 23.72 -7.75 -11.53
CA VAL A 454 22.87 -6.80 -10.80
C VAL A 454 23.70 -5.93 -9.85
N SER A 455 23.24 -4.71 -9.60
CA SER A 455 23.83 -3.78 -8.64
C SER A 455 22.77 -2.94 -7.97
N HIS A 456 23.01 -2.56 -6.71
CA HIS A 456 22.17 -1.56 -6.03
C HIS A 456 22.65 -0.11 -6.27
N HIS A 457 23.93 0.10 -6.62
CA HIS A 457 24.54 1.43 -6.59
C HIS A 457 25.61 1.66 -7.68
N LEU A 458 25.63 0.84 -8.73
CA LEU A 458 26.56 0.88 -9.87
C LEU A 458 28.06 0.67 -9.58
N LYS A 459 28.48 0.63 -8.30
CA LYS A 459 29.90 0.47 -7.90
C LYS A 459 30.33 -0.98 -7.73
N SER A 460 29.45 -1.84 -7.20
CA SER A 460 29.69 -3.29 -7.08
C SER A 460 28.64 -4.04 -7.90
N TRP A 461 29.03 -5.15 -8.50
CA TRP A 461 28.18 -5.94 -9.38
C TRP A 461 28.21 -7.40 -8.93
N GLU A 462 27.03 -7.98 -8.73
CA GLU A 462 26.86 -9.39 -8.41
C GLU A 462 26.41 -10.12 -9.67
N LYS A 463 27.07 -11.23 -9.99
CA LYS A 463 26.67 -12.09 -11.10
C LYS A 463 25.41 -12.85 -10.69
N LEU A 464 24.42 -12.88 -11.57
CA LEU A 464 23.24 -13.70 -11.40
C LEU A 464 23.38 -15.01 -12.18
N ASP A 465 23.01 -16.10 -11.53
CA ASP A 465 22.95 -17.41 -12.18
C ASP A 465 21.71 -17.51 -13.07
N GLY A 466 21.88 -18.18 -14.20
CA GLY A 466 20.82 -18.35 -15.18
C GLY A 466 20.74 -19.77 -15.72
N VAL A 467 19.53 -20.18 -16.07
CA VAL A 467 19.21 -21.50 -16.63
C VAL A 467 18.77 -21.31 -18.07
N MET A 468 19.38 -22.05 -18.98
CA MET A 468 19.02 -22.06 -20.40
C MET A 468 17.83 -22.99 -20.65
N ASP A 469 16.83 -22.49 -21.37
CA ASP A 469 15.78 -23.28 -22.03
C ASP A 469 15.70 -22.89 -23.50
N LYS A 470 16.22 -23.76 -24.38
CA LYS A 470 16.40 -23.49 -25.81
C LYS A 470 17.17 -22.17 -26.01
N ASN A 471 16.52 -21.15 -26.54
CA ASN A 471 17.12 -19.84 -26.80
C ASN A 471 16.74 -18.81 -25.73
N ASN A 472 16.26 -19.23 -24.56
CA ASN A 472 15.88 -18.34 -23.47
C ASN A 472 16.81 -18.55 -22.29
N LEU A 473 17.41 -17.48 -21.78
CA LEU A 473 18.15 -17.49 -20.52
C LEU A 473 17.25 -16.95 -19.42
N HIS A 474 16.87 -17.81 -18.49
CA HIS A 474 16.07 -17.49 -17.32
C HIS A 474 16.97 -17.17 -16.13
N VAL A 475 16.81 -16.00 -15.52
CA VAL A 475 17.62 -15.51 -14.40
C VAL A 475 16.70 -15.13 -13.26
N SER A 476 16.98 -15.62 -12.05
CA SER A 476 16.23 -15.25 -10.84
C SER A 476 16.88 -14.08 -10.12
N LEU A 477 16.06 -13.21 -9.51
CA LEU A 477 16.49 -12.15 -8.61
C LEU A 477 16.14 -12.41 -7.15
N ASP A 478 15.41 -13.48 -6.87
CA ASP A 478 14.80 -13.72 -5.56
C ASP A 478 15.85 -13.76 -4.45
N GLU A 479 16.93 -14.53 -4.65
CA GLU A 479 18.01 -14.64 -3.67
C GLU A 479 18.73 -13.31 -3.46
N TRP A 480 18.99 -12.57 -4.54
CA TRP A 480 19.61 -11.25 -4.45
C TRP A 480 18.75 -10.26 -3.66
N ILE A 481 17.44 -10.20 -3.94
CA ILE A 481 16.47 -9.36 -3.23
C ILE A 481 16.43 -9.73 -1.74
N GLN A 482 16.36 -11.03 -1.42
CA GLN A 482 16.29 -11.52 -0.03
C GLN A 482 17.52 -11.17 0.80
N LYS A 483 18.71 -11.19 0.18
CA LYS A 483 19.98 -10.88 0.86
C LYS A 483 20.18 -9.40 1.18
N GLN A 484 19.39 -8.49 0.57
CA GLN A 484 19.60 -7.06 0.79
C GLN A 484 19.29 -6.65 2.23
N PRO A 485 20.11 -5.80 2.86
CA PRO A 485 19.92 -5.38 4.26
C PRO A 485 18.73 -4.43 4.43
N THR A 486 18.34 -3.69 3.39
CA THR A 486 17.16 -2.80 3.37
C THR A 486 16.15 -3.21 2.30
N ALA A 487 14.94 -2.65 2.32
CA ALA A 487 13.96 -2.82 1.25
C ALA A 487 14.53 -2.38 -0.12
N VAL A 488 14.22 -3.14 -1.17
CA VAL A 488 14.71 -2.89 -2.54
C VAL A 488 13.63 -2.21 -3.36
N TYR A 489 13.92 -1.03 -3.88
CA TYR A 489 13.02 -0.26 -4.76
C TYR A 489 13.61 -0.04 -6.15
N GLU A 490 14.91 -0.26 -6.27
CA GLU A 490 15.64 -0.05 -7.50
C GLU A 490 16.87 -0.95 -7.59
N CYS A 491 17.19 -1.36 -8.82
CA CYS A 491 18.40 -2.09 -9.15
C CYS A 491 18.85 -1.78 -10.58
N TYR A 492 20.15 -1.90 -10.78
CA TYR A 492 20.78 -1.74 -12.08
C TYR A 492 21.16 -3.10 -12.62
N PHE A 493 20.97 -3.29 -13.92
CA PHE A 493 21.39 -4.50 -14.62
C PHE A 493 22.52 -4.19 -15.58
N ARG A 494 23.41 -5.15 -15.76
CA ARG A 494 24.45 -5.14 -16.79
C ARG A 494 24.47 -6.48 -17.51
N LEU A 495 24.37 -6.43 -18.83
CA LEU A 495 24.58 -7.55 -19.74
C LEU A 495 26.03 -7.50 -20.22
N GLU A 496 26.71 -8.63 -20.18
CA GLU A 496 28.05 -8.79 -20.74
C GLU A 496 28.04 -9.90 -21.79
N ASN A 497 28.63 -9.61 -22.95
CA ASN A 497 28.83 -10.57 -24.02
C ASN A 497 30.20 -11.26 -23.85
N PRO A 498 30.26 -12.61 -23.74
CA PRO A 498 31.52 -13.34 -23.62
C PRO A 498 32.49 -13.09 -24.79
N SER A 499 31.96 -12.85 -25.99
CA SER A 499 32.74 -12.56 -27.19
C SER A 499 33.26 -11.12 -27.26
N LYS A 500 33.13 -10.33 -26.18
CA LYS A 500 33.61 -8.94 -26.06
C LYS A 500 33.10 -7.99 -27.15
N THR A 501 31.91 -8.27 -27.68
CA THR A 501 31.18 -7.40 -28.61
C THR A 501 29.86 -6.95 -27.98
N ASP A 502 29.12 -6.07 -28.65
CA ASP A 502 27.87 -5.54 -28.12
C ASP A 502 26.87 -6.67 -27.74
N PRO A 503 26.36 -6.73 -26.48
CA PRO A 503 25.32 -7.67 -26.08
C PRO A 503 24.06 -7.63 -26.95
N ALA A 504 23.78 -6.49 -27.60
CA ALA A 504 22.67 -6.37 -28.54
C ALA A 504 22.82 -7.26 -29.80
N ASN A 505 24.00 -7.84 -30.05
CA ASN A 505 24.23 -8.78 -31.14
C ASN A 505 23.80 -10.22 -30.79
N LEU A 506 23.59 -10.52 -29.51
CA LEU A 506 23.21 -11.87 -29.03
C LEU A 506 21.78 -11.92 -28.49
N ILE A 507 21.23 -10.77 -28.08
CA ILE A 507 20.00 -10.69 -27.29
C ILE A 507 18.95 -9.94 -28.11
N GLN A 508 17.90 -10.64 -28.51
CA GLN A 508 16.76 -10.06 -29.21
C GLN A 508 15.90 -9.21 -28.28
N GLN A 509 15.67 -9.71 -27.06
CA GLN A 509 14.71 -9.11 -26.13
C GLN A 509 15.06 -9.46 -24.69
N VAL A 510 14.84 -8.52 -23.78
CA VAL A 510 14.87 -8.77 -22.34
C VAL A 510 13.48 -8.54 -21.77
N ASN A 511 12.95 -9.55 -21.09
CA ASN A 511 11.74 -9.42 -20.29
C ASN A 511 12.13 -9.44 -18.82
N THR A 512 11.64 -8.49 -18.04
CA THR A 512 11.81 -8.45 -16.60
C THR A 512 10.44 -8.51 -15.95
N GLU A 513 10.27 -9.39 -14.97
CA GLU A 513 9.08 -9.45 -14.14
C GLU A 513 9.48 -9.25 -12.68
N VAL A 514 8.83 -8.31 -11.99
CA VAL A 514 9.04 -8.05 -10.57
C VAL A 514 7.72 -8.05 -9.83
N ILE A 515 7.68 -8.81 -8.74
CA ILE A 515 6.57 -8.80 -7.78
C ILE A 515 6.92 -7.81 -6.68
N PHE A 516 5.98 -6.93 -6.34
CA PHE A 516 6.17 -5.89 -5.34
C PHE A 516 5.00 -5.82 -4.34
N GLN A 517 5.26 -5.26 -3.16
CA GLN A 517 4.22 -5.00 -2.16
C GLN A 517 3.66 -3.59 -2.28
N PHE A 518 2.35 -3.44 -2.15
CA PHE A 518 1.71 -2.14 -1.95
C PHE A 518 0.60 -2.24 -0.91
N ALA A 519 0.19 -1.10 -0.35
CA ALA A 519 -0.95 -0.98 0.53
C ALA A 519 -2.24 -0.84 -0.30
N PRO A 520 -3.17 -1.82 -0.26
CA PRO A 520 -4.40 -1.78 -1.05
C PRO A 520 -5.27 -0.55 -0.81
N ARG A 521 -5.26 -0.01 0.42
CA ARG A 521 -6.02 1.19 0.79
C ARG A 521 -5.54 2.44 0.04
N ALA A 522 -4.24 2.54 -0.25
CA ALA A 522 -3.63 3.69 -0.91
C ALA A 522 -3.93 3.78 -2.41
N LEU A 523 -4.27 2.66 -3.05
CA LEU A 523 -4.64 2.65 -4.46
C LEU A 523 -6.16 2.71 -4.61
N ALA A 524 -6.64 3.77 -5.25
CA ALA A 524 -8.07 4.00 -5.41
C ALA A 524 -8.79 2.86 -6.15
N HIS A 525 -9.91 2.40 -5.62
CA HIS A 525 -10.67 1.27 -6.13
C HIS A 525 -12.19 1.49 -6.02
N MET A 526 -12.96 0.55 -6.59
CA MET A 526 -14.42 0.59 -6.61
C MET A 526 -15.00 0.48 -5.22
N GLU A 527 -15.94 1.38 -4.91
CA GLU A 527 -16.57 1.55 -3.62
C GLU A 527 -18.09 1.68 -3.78
N LYS A 528 -18.83 1.69 -2.66
CA LYS A 528 -20.30 1.72 -2.74
C LYS A 528 -20.82 2.97 -3.44
N MET A 529 -20.18 4.11 -3.19
CA MET A 529 -20.56 5.42 -3.70
C MET A 529 -19.32 6.18 -4.18
N ASN A 530 -19.54 7.27 -4.93
CA ASN A 530 -18.49 8.20 -5.35
C ASN A 530 -17.38 7.56 -6.21
N ASN A 531 -17.76 6.66 -7.13
CA ASN A 531 -16.85 6.01 -8.07
C ASN A 531 -16.44 6.92 -9.25
N THR A 532 -15.99 8.13 -8.91
CA THR A 532 -15.37 9.08 -9.84
C THR A 532 -13.87 9.07 -9.60
N PHE A 533 -13.12 8.60 -10.59
CA PHE A 533 -11.66 8.51 -10.55
C PHE A 533 -11.04 9.58 -11.44
N GLN A 534 -9.84 10.00 -11.07
CA GLN A 534 -9.00 10.89 -11.83
C GLN A 534 -7.71 10.18 -12.19
N MET A 535 -7.32 10.25 -13.47
CA MET A 535 -6.02 9.82 -13.94
C MET A 535 -5.30 11.00 -14.57
N LYS A 536 -4.19 11.44 -13.99
CA LYS A 536 -3.27 12.37 -14.64
C LYS A 536 -2.14 11.57 -15.29
N LEU A 537 -1.92 11.78 -16.58
CA LEU A 537 -0.81 11.21 -17.32
C LEU A 537 0.21 12.31 -17.60
N THR A 538 1.47 12.04 -17.25
CA THR A 538 2.61 12.86 -17.71
C THR A 538 3.56 11.99 -18.51
N SER A 539 4.11 12.55 -19.58
CA SER A 539 5.00 11.86 -20.53
C SER A 539 6.29 12.66 -20.69
N ASP A 540 7.39 11.98 -21.02
CA ASP A 540 8.67 12.63 -21.31
C ASP A 540 8.67 13.31 -22.70
N GLN A 541 7.69 12.96 -23.55
CA GLN A 541 7.45 13.52 -24.89
C GLN A 541 5.94 13.66 -25.11
N VAL A 542 5.50 14.73 -25.79
CA VAL A 542 4.07 14.94 -26.11
C VAL A 542 3.52 13.74 -26.87
N LEU A 543 2.57 13.01 -26.27
CA LEU A 543 1.95 11.86 -26.94
C LEU A 543 1.20 12.34 -28.20
N PRO A 544 1.41 11.70 -29.37
CA PRO A 544 0.75 12.13 -30.60
C PRO A 544 -0.77 12.03 -30.48
N ARG A 545 -1.44 13.19 -30.50
CA ARG A 545 -2.91 13.34 -30.31
C ARG A 545 -3.79 12.52 -31.27
N ALA A 546 -3.23 12.04 -32.38
CA ALA A 546 -3.97 11.42 -33.47
C ALA A 546 -3.82 9.89 -33.60
N ASN A 547 -2.94 9.24 -32.83
CA ASN A 547 -2.77 7.78 -32.92
C ASN A 547 -3.61 7.05 -31.86
N LYS A 548 -4.58 6.25 -32.29
CA LYS A 548 -5.46 5.40 -31.44
C LYS A 548 -4.72 4.37 -30.55
N GLN A 549 -3.39 4.33 -30.61
CA GLN A 549 -2.51 3.43 -29.84
C GLN A 549 -1.62 4.18 -28.81
N ALA A 550 -1.70 5.51 -28.72
CA ALA A 550 -0.99 6.29 -27.72
C ALA A 550 -1.80 6.35 -26.42
N GLY A 551 -1.17 6.03 -25.28
CA GLY A 551 -1.80 6.12 -23.95
C GLY A 551 -1.71 4.85 -23.11
N ILE A 552 -2.51 4.80 -22.03
CA ILE A 552 -2.55 3.68 -21.09
C ILE A 552 -3.87 2.94 -21.21
N LYS A 553 -3.81 1.63 -21.46
CA LYS A 553 -4.96 0.75 -21.29
C LYS A 553 -5.12 0.43 -19.80
N VAL A 554 -6.30 0.74 -19.27
CA VAL A 554 -6.70 0.42 -17.90
C VAL A 554 -7.69 -0.73 -17.93
N GLN A 555 -7.56 -1.65 -16.97
CA GLN A 555 -8.55 -2.68 -16.69
C GLN A 555 -8.82 -2.74 -15.19
N LEU A 556 -10.08 -2.68 -14.80
CA LEU A 556 -10.53 -2.90 -13.42
C LEU A 556 -11.32 -4.19 -13.34
N VAL A 557 -11.12 -4.95 -12.26
CA VAL A 557 -11.91 -6.14 -11.91
C VAL A 557 -12.31 -6.05 -10.44
N TRP A 558 -13.60 -6.22 -10.16
CA TRP A 558 -14.14 -6.25 -8.80
C TRP A 558 -15.31 -7.23 -8.73
N ASN A 559 -15.56 -7.78 -7.55
CA ASN A 559 -16.77 -8.54 -7.27
C ASN A 559 -17.81 -7.62 -6.61
N GLU A 560 -19.09 -7.84 -6.92
CA GLU A 560 -20.21 -7.27 -6.16
C GLU A 560 -20.89 -8.42 -5.41
N LEU A 561 -20.58 -8.49 -4.12
CA LEU A 561 -21.06 -9.49 -3.17
C LEU A 561 -22.45 -9.09 -2.65
N GLU A 562 -23.26 -10.07 -2.25
CA GLU A 562 -24.60 -9.84 -1.65
C GLU A 562 -24.54 -9.01 -0.35
#